data_AF-X0U5H2-F1
#
_entry.id   AF-X0U5H2-F1
#
_cell.length_a   1.000
_cell.length_b   1.000
_cell.length_c   1.000
_cell.angle_alpha   90.00
_cell.angle_beta   90.00
_cell.angle_gamma   90.00
#
_symmetry.space_group_name_H-M   'P 1'
#
loop_
_entity.id
_entity.type
_entity.pdbx_description
1 polymer ?
#
loop_
_entity_poly.entity_id
_entity_poly.type
_entity_poly.pdbx_seq_one_letter_code
_entity_poly.pdbx_strand_id
1 'polypeptide(L)' 'IKGSGGGKSILIFAHLDTEGLENRDLWDTDPLKLVKKGDRLYGLGSNDAKSG' A
#
# COMPACT_ATOMS: atom_id res chain seq x y z
N ILE A 1 -3.46 17.87 -10.20
CA ILE A 1 -4.82 18.12 -10.72
C ILE A 1 -5.27 19.49 -10.22
N LYS A 2 -5.79 20.39 -11.06
CA LYS A 2 -6.09 21.76 -10.62
C LYS A 2 -7.38 21.76 -9.78
N GLY A 3 -7.27 21.99 -8.48
CA GLY A 3 -8.39 22.30 -7.59
C GLY A 3 -8.50 23.81 -7.38
N SER A 4 -9.67 24.38 -7.66
CA SER A 4 -9.96 25.83 -7.52
C SER A 4 -11.48 26.08 -7.60
N GLY A 5 -12.30 25.13 -7.15
CA GLY A 5 -13.76 25.10 -7.41
C GLY A 5 -14.55 26.19 -6.68
N GLY A 6 -15.89 26.27 -6.77
CA GLY A 6 -16.79 26.02 -7.93
C GLY A 6 -17.26 24.61 -8.32
N GLY A 7 -16.70 23.53 -7.76
CA GLY A 7 -16.91 22.15 -8.22
C GLY A 7 -17.47 21.20 -7.16
N LYS A 8 -17.70 19.93 -7.52
CA LYS A 8 -18.16 18.89 -6.59
C LYS A 8 -17.03 18.42 -5.67
N SER A 9 -17.33 18.26 -4.38
CA SER A 9 -16.41 17.70 -3.41
C SER A 9 -16.35 16.17 -3.50
N ILE A 10 -15.17 15.61 -3.30
CA ILE A 10 -14.93 14.16 -3.23
C ILE A 10 -14.11 13.90 -1.97
N LEU A 11 -14.47 12.86 -1.21
CA LEU A 11 -13.66 12.34 -0.11
C LEU A 11 -12.93 11.08 -0.59
N ILE A 12 -11.62 11.05 -0.39
CA ILE A 12 -10.79 9.86 -0.54
C ILE A 12 -10.35 9.47 0.87
N PHE A 13 -10.63 8.23 1.26
CA PHE A 13 -10.28 7.69 2.56
C PHE A 13 -9.34 6.48 2.37
N ALA A 14 -8.25 6.45 3.12
CA ALA A 14 -7.29 5.36 3.16
C ALA A 14 -6.65 5.32 4.56
N HIS A 15 -6.04 4.18 4.89
CA HIS A 15 -5.22 4.01 6.10
C HIS A 15 -3.75 3.82 5.70
N LEU A 16 -2.83 4.00 6.66
CA LEU A 16 -1.39 3.95 6.41
C LEU A 16 -0.66 2.92 7.28
N ASP A 17 -1.27 2.53 8.39
CA ASP A 17 -0.85 1.38 9.16
C ASP A 17 -0.99 0.09 8.35
N THR A 18 -0.43 -0.98 8.89
CA THR A 18 -0.52 -2.32 8.30
C THR A 18 -0.50 -3.31 9.46
N GLU A 19 -0.93 -4.53 9.17
CA GLU A 19 -0.88 -5.64 10.11
C GLU A 19 0.51 -5.87 10.72
N GLY A 20 0.53 -6.56 11.86
CA GLY A 20 1.75 -6.95 12.56
C GLY A 20 2.66 -7.83 11.70
N LEU A 21 3.98 -7.66 11.89
CA LEU A 21 4.95 -8.59 11.33
C LEU A 21 5.01 -9.83 12.23
N GLU A 22 4.33 -10.89 11.82
CA GLU A 22 4.32 -12.18 12.50
C GLU A 22 5.62 -12.96 12.19
N ASN A 23 5.52 -14.13 11.57
CA ASN A 23 6.69 -14.96 11.26
C ASN A 23 7.37 -14.52 9.95
N ARG A 24 8.51 -13.83 10.08
CA ARG A 24 9.32 -13.35 8.95
C ARG A 24 9.92 -14.48 8.10
N ASP A 25 10.17 -15.65 8.68
CA ASP A 25 10.80 -16.78 7.96
C ASP A 25 9.86 -17.47 6.98
N LEU A 26 8.54 -17.20 7.08
CA LEU A 26 7.55 -17.67 6.11
C LEU A 26 7.48 -16.81 4.84
N TRP A 27 8.20 -15.68 4.81
CA TRP A 27 8.22 -14.81 3.64
C TRP A 27 9.37 -15.14 2.70
N ASP A 28 9.06 -15.26 1.40
CA ASP A 28 10.08 -15.45 0.35
C ASP A 28 10.98 -14.22 0.11
N THR A 29 10.59 -13.06 0.65
CA THR A 29 11.32 -11.78 0.56
C THR A 29 11.15 -11.02 1.85
N ASP A 30 12.10 -10.15 2.18
CA ASP A 30 11.96 -9.25 3.32
C ASP A 30 10.62 -8.46 3.25
N PRO A 31 9.66 -8.68 4.17
CA PRO A 31 8.33 -8.08 4.08
C PRO A 31 8.35 -6.54 4.15
N LEU A 32 9.40 -5.96 4.73
CA LEU A 32 9.56 -4.52 4.87
C LEU A 32 10.38 -3.89 3.72
N LYS A 33 10.72 -4.68 2.69
CA LYS A 33 11.34 -4.20 1.45
C LYS A 33 10.48 -4.60 0.27
N LEU A 34 10.02 -3.63 -0.50
CA LEU A 34 9.23 -3.91 -1.69
C LEU A 34 10.09 -4.62 -2.74
N VAL A 35 9.67 -5.81 -3.17
CA VAL A 35 10.35 -6.59 -4.21
C VAL A 35 9.41 -6.82 -5.39
N LYS A 36 9.88 -6.52 -6.59
CA LYS A 36 9.17 -6.88 -7.83
C LYS A 36 9.62 -8.25 -8.32
N LYS A 37 8.68 -9.17 -8.55
CA LYS A 37 8.92 -10.45 -9.25
C LYS A 37 7.91 -10.56 -10.40
N GLY A 38 8.39 -10.49 -11.64
CA GLY A 38 7.53 -10.45 -12.81
C GLY A 38 6.61 -9.21 -12.80
N ASP A 39 5.31 -9.45 -12.83
CA ASP A 39 4.25 -8.44 -12.81
C ASP A 39 3.73 -8.11 -11.39
N ARG A 40 4.29 -8.73 -10.35
CA ARG A 40 3.83 -8.59 -8.96
C ARG A 40 4.82 -7.83 -8.08
N LEU A 41 4.27 -7.06 -7.13
CA LEU A 41 4.98 -6.40 -6.05
C LEU A 41 4.68 -7.12 -4.74
N TYR A 42 5.73 -7.45 -3.98
CA TYR A 42 5.65 -8.16 -2.71
C TYR A 42 6.19 -7.27 -1.59
N GLY A 43 5.41 -7.10 -0.54
CA GLY A 43 5.75 -6.34 0.65
C GLY A 43 4.54 -6.16 1.56
N LEU A 44 4.75 -6.13 2.86
CA LEU A 44 3.70 -5.92 3.86
C LEU A 44 3.08 -4.53 3.68
N GLY A 45 1.76 -4.50 3.60
CA GLY A 45 0.97 -3.29 3.31
C GLY A 45 0.97 -2.84 1.85
N SER A 46 1.64 -3.56 0.94
CA SER A 46 1.66 -3.20 -0.50
C SER A 46 0.30 -3.29 -1.18
N ASN A 47 -0.62 -4.11 -0.67
CA ASN A 47 -2.01 -4.17 -1.13
C ASN A 47 -3.01 -3.58 -0.13
N ASP A 48 -2.70 -3.62 1.17
CA ASP A 48 -3.57 -3.14 2.25
C ASP A 48 -2.82 -2.16 3.17
N ALA A 49 -2.97 -0.85 2.98
CA ALA A 49 -3.67 -0.18 1.89
C ALA A 49 -2.76 0.80 1.13
N LYS A 50 -1.44 0.66 1.26
CA LYS A 50 -0.47 1.68 0.81
C LYS A 50 -0.40 1.86 -0.71
N SER A 51 -0.97 0.94 -1.49
CA SER A 51 -1.11 1.09 -2.94
C SER A 51 -2.24 2.02 -3.37
N GLY A 52 -3.15 2.38 -2.46
CA GLY A 52 -4.30 3.24 -2.73
C GLY A 52 -3.94 4.65 -3.15
#